data_AF-A0A6M8SW84-F1
#
_entry.id   AF-A0A6M8SW84-F1
#
_cell.length_a   1.000
_cell.length_b   1.000
_cell.length_c   1.000
_cell.angle_alpha   90.00
_cell.angle_beta   90.00
_cell.angle_gamma   90.00
#
_symmetry.space_group_name_H-M   'P 1'
#
loop_
_entity.id
_entity.type
_entity.pdbx_description
1 polymer ?
#
loop_
_entity_poly.entity_id
_entity_poly.type
_entity_poly.pdbx_seq_one_letter_code
_entity_poly.pdbx_strand_id
1 'polypeptide(L)'
;MHKYAAFKKGILPLANHTFGDGANKMEITSKSKYKDNITETNSQIKRESSENRPNITTLNNIKNKDSSIVSISGNALMISRLFDGKSNTPIASGKTGTALINSGVSNVNYLNSDDRELLAEMYQFANNNGVDLQNVDAIAQTLGSYRRFDDGRNLYNFNNGHNMDTNGNVLSVNFSEKDSKTASRIINGEAINTTRIDHGFLKFILDPGYGALMNTTDLEFLEQMTTKFSEKGTNITKIDEKFSKFSPTPREKITYTRTGEKIDILNNDDINNIVNKSTLEKISENSKKTLIRELMHGKTNEKTQQINIFDLLKNFTKK
;
A
#
# COMPACT_ATOMS: atom_id res chain seq x y z
N MET A 1 22.47 -30.82 -4.74
CA MET A 1 22.22 -30.25 -6.08
C MET A 1 21.10 -31.02 -6.76
N HIS A 2 19.85 -30.61 -6.68
CA HIS A 2 18.79 -31.07 -7.58
C HIS A 2 17.89 -29.87 -7.90
N LYS A 3 17.97 -29.42 -9.16
CA LYS A 3 17.09 -28.40 -9.75
C LYS A 3 15.78 -29.08 -10.13
N TYR A 4 14.63 -28.51 -9.80
CA TYR A 4 13.37 -28.84 -10.46
C TYR A 4 12.68 -27.58 -10.98
N ALA A 5 12.32 -27.69 -12.26
CA ALA A 5 11.71 -26.67 -13.09
C ALA A 5 10.19 -26.58 -12.87
N ALA A 6 9.67 -25.37 -13.09
CA ALA A 6 8.35 -25.01 -13.59
C ALA A 6 7.14 -25.89 -13.22
N PHE A 7 6.32 -25.40 -12.29
CA PHE A 7 4.91 -25.80 -12.19
C PHE A 7 4.01 -24.61 -12.55
N LYS A 8 3.32 -24.73 -13.68
CA LYS A 8 2.29 -23.80 -14.15
C LYS A 8 0.92 -24.41 -13.84
N LYS A 9 0.04 -23.58 -13.28
CA LYS A 9 -1.44 -23.69 -13.15
C LYS A 9 -2.00 -24.59 -12.04
N GLY A 10 -2.41 -23.91 -10.97
CA GLY A 10 -3.42 -24.31 -10.00
C GLY A 10 -3.85 -23.04 -9.25
N ILE A 11 -4.55 -22.14 -9.95
CA ILE A 11 -5.00 -20.86 -9.38
C ILE A 11 -6.15 -21.16 -8.41
N LEU A 12 -5.90 -20.99 -7.12
CA LEU A 12 -6.96 -20.71 -6.16
C LEU A 12 -7.21 -19.19 -6.13
N PRO A 13 -8.47 -18.75 -6.08
CA PRO A 13 -8.79 -17.33 -5.98
C PRO A 13 -8.53 -16.87 -4.54
N LEU A 14 -7.38 -16.21 -4.33
CA LEU A 14 -7.18 -15.36 -3.16
C LEU A 14 -7.81 -14.00 -3.49
N ALA A 15 -8.66 -13.52 -2.58
CA ALA A 15 -9.43 -12.29 -2.73
C ALA A 15 -8.59 -11.15 -3.30
N ASN A 16 -8.90 -10.79 -4.55
CA ASN A 16 -8.39 -9.61 -5.21
C ASN A 16 -8.90 -8.38 -4.47
N HIS A 17 -8.06 -7.74 -3.67
CA HIS A 17 -8.10 -6.28 -3.53
C HIS A 17 -7.00 -5.69 -4.41
N THR A 18 -7.12 -5.94 -5.71
CA THR A 18 -6.52 -5.10 -6.74
C THR A 18 -7.41 -3.89 -6.96
N PHE A 19 -6.76 -2.73 -6.93
CA PHE A 19 -7.22 -1.42 -7.36
C PHE A 19 -8.20 -1.49 -8.53
N GLY A 20 -9.37 -0.87 -8.36
CA GLY A 20 -10.35 -0.71 -9.41
C GLY A 20 -9.79 0.19 -10.51
N ASP A 21 -9.50 -0.41 -11.65
CA ASP A 21 -9.37 0.27 -12.92
C ASP A 21 -10.78 0.61 -13.41
N GLY A 22 -11.26 1.79 -13.00
CA GLY A 22 -12.59 2.30 -13.31
C GLY A 22 -12.62 3.11 -14.60
N ALA A 23 -12.03 2.62 -15.69
CA ALA A 23 -12.31 3.13 -17.03
C ALA A 23 -13.67 2.58 -17.48
N ASN A 24 -14.74 3.29 -17.10
CA ASN A 24 -16.08 2.98 -17.55
C ASN A 24 -16.16 3.24 -19.06
N LYS A 25 -16.14 2.17 -19.85
CA LYS A 25 -16.40 2.18 -21.28
C LYS A 25 -17.91 2.39 -21.47
N MET A 26 -18.36 3.64 -21.43
CA MET A 26 -19.68 3.99 -21.93
C MET A 26 -19.65 3.93 -23.46
N GLU A 27 -20.21 2.85 -23.99
CA GLU A 27 -20.60 2.74 -25.39
C GLU A 27 -21.83 3.64 -25.60
N ILE A 28 -21.61 4.87 -26.10
CA ILE A 28 -22.69 5.80 -26.43
C ILE A 28 -23.41 5.28 -27.67
N THR A 29 -24.48 4.51 -27.44
CA THR A 29 -25.53 4.27 -28.42
C THR A 29 -26.60 5.36 -28.28
N SER A 30 -26.39 6.50 -28.93
CA SER A 30 -27.47 7.44 -29.26
C SER A 30 -27.07 8.35 -30.41
N LYS A 31 -27.18 7.84 -31.64
CA LYS A 31 -27.43 8.68 -32.82
C LYS A 31 -28.88 9.16 -32.76
N SER A 32 -29.10 10.42 -32.43
CA SER A 32 -29.98 11.37 -33.14
C SER A 32 -30.35 12.54 -32.24
N LYS A 33 -30.46 13.72 -32.84
CA LYS A 33 -30.89 15.01 -32.27
C LYS A 33 -29.83 15.77 -31.48
N TYR A 34 -28.93 16.43 -32.20
CA TYR A 34 -28.48 17.82 -31.98
C TYR A 34 -27.57 18.21 -33.16
N LYS A 35 -28.17 18.24 -34.35
CA LYS A 35 -27.70 19.03 -35.49
C LYS A 35 -28.86 19.97 -35.74
N ASP A 36 -28.72 21.20 -35.27
CA ASP A 36 -29.45 22.43 -35.58
C ASP A 36 -29.22 23.34 -34.36
N ASN A 37 -28.37 24.36 -34.55
CA ASN A 37 -27.96 25.46 -33.63
C ASN A 37 -26.43 25.72 -33.59
N ILE A 38 -25.67 25.30 -34.60
CA ILE A 38 -24.31 25.79 -34.84
C ILE A 38 -24.36 26.80 -35.99
N THR A 39 -24.98 27.97 -35.78
CA THR A 39 -24.79 29.12 -36.70
C THR A 39 -24.97 30.50 -36.04
N GLU A 40 -25.49 30.62 -34.80
CA GLU A 40 -25.70 31.94 -34.18
C GLU A 40 -24.69 32.34 -33.08
N THR A 41 -23.90 31.42 -32.52
CA THR A 41 -22.96 31.74 -31.43
C THR A 41 -21.56 32.21 -31.87
N ASN A 42 -21.20 32.04 -33.16
CA ASN A 42 -19.90 32.47 -33.68
C ASN A 42 -19.85 33.97 -34.09
N SER A 43 -20.98 34.67 -34.03
CA SER A 43 -21.08 36.10 -34.35
C SER A 43 -20.83 37.00 -33.13
N GLN A 44 -20.95 36.48 -31.90
CA GLN A 44 -20.76 37.24 -30.66
C GLN A 44 -19.36 37.07 -30.04
N ILE A 45 -18.63 35.99 -30.34
CA ILE A 45 -17.25 35.81 -29.84
C ILE A 45 -16.22 36.63 -30.63
N LYS A 46 -16.60 37.19 -31.78
CA LYS A 46 -15.69 37.98 -32.64
C LYS A 46 -15.68 39.50 -32.36
N ARG A 47 -16.37 39.97 -31.31
CA ARG A 47 -16.44 41.40 -30.95
C ARG A 47 -15.94 41.77 -29.54
N GLU A 48 -15.48 40.81 -28.74
CA GLU A 48 -14.91 41.08 -27.41
C GLU A 48 -13.39 40.78 -27.30
N SER A 49 -12.72 40.47 -28.42
CA SER A 49 -11.28 40.15 -28.45
C SER A 49 -10.37 41.30 -28.92
N SER A 50 -10.74 42.57 -28.70
CA SER A 50 -9.89 43.72 -29.09
C SER A 50 -9.59 44.76 -28.00
N GLU A 51 -9.93 44.53 -26.73
CA GLU A 51 -9.61 45.48 -25.64
C GLU A 51 -9.10 44.76 -24.39
N ASN A 52 -7.92 44.13 -24.49
CA ASN A 52 -6.93 43.97 -23.40
C ASN A 52 -5.78 43.04 -23.82
N ARG A 53 -5.05 43.42 -24.88
CA ARG A 53 -3.74 42.83 -25.16
C ARG A 53 -2.67 43.68 -24.49
N PRO A 54 -1.83 43.13 -23.58
CA PRO A 54 -0.68 43.88 -23.10
C PRO A 54 0.25 44.22 -24.27
N ASN A 55 0.66 45.48 -24.33
CA ASN A 55 1.53 46.02 -25.36
C ASN A 55 2.84 45.21 -25.47
N ILE A 56 3.25 44.93 -26.70
CA ILE A 56 4.45 44.14 -27.05
C ILE A 56 5.75 44.78 -26.49
N THR A 57 5.70 46.04 -26.08
CA THR A 57 6.77 46.74 -25.35
C THR A 57 7.06 46.15 -23.97
N THR A 58 6.11 45.45 -23.33
CA THR A 58 6.28 44.83 -22.01
C THR A 58 6.99 43.46 -22.07
N LEU A 59 7.01 42.79 -23.23
CA LEU A 59 7.75 41.52 -23.39
C LEU A 59 9.27 41.72 -23.58
N ASN A 60 9.72 42.90 -23.99
CA ASN A 60 11.14 43.17 -24.21
C ASN A 60 11.91 43.54 -22.93
N ASN A 61 11.21 43.87 -21.83
CA ASN A 61 11.82 44.18 -20.54
C ASN A 61 12.03 42.95 -19.62
N ILE A 62 11.66 41.74 -20.05
CA ILE A 62 11.94 40.49 -19.30
C ILE A 62 13.28 39.87 -19.74
N LYS A 63 13.93 40.37 -20.80
CA LYS A 63 15.21 39.83 -21.27
C LYS A 63 16.44 40.23 -20.44
N ASN A 64 16.29 41.08 -19.41
CA ASN A 64 17.38 41.50 -18.54
C ASN A 64 16.94 41.53 -17.06
N LYS A 65 16.58 40.36 -16.52
CA LYS A 65 16.56 40.17 -15.06
C LYS A 65 17.10 38.77 -14.81
N ASP A 66 18.17 38.71 -14.02
CA ASP A 66 18.91 37.51 -13.64
C ASP A 66 18.06 36.24 -13.69
N SER A 67 18.57 35.21 -14.37
CA SER A 67 18.08 33.85 -14.32
C SER A 67 18.26 33.28 -12.90
N SER A 68 17.47 33.82 -11.97
CA SER A 68 17.18 33.19 -10.70
C SER A 68 16.37 31.95 -11.04
N ILE A 69 17.00 30.79 -10.91
CA ILE A 69 16.32 29.50 -10.98
C ILE A 69 15.28 29.54 -9.86
N VAL A 70 14.01 29.70 -10.21
CA VAL A 70 12.91 29.58 -9.25
C VAL A 70 12.89 28.13 -8.78
N SER A 71 13.46 27.87 -7.60
CA SER A 71 13.44 26.55 -6.99
C SER A 71 12.03 26.29 -6.45
N ILE A 72 11.41 25.19 -6.89
CA ILE A 72 10.11 24.75 -6.36
C ILE A 72 10.35 24.17 -4.96
N SER A 73 9.65 24.69 -3.96
CA SER A 73 9.76 24.17 -2.58
C SER A 73 9.32 22.70 -2.49
N GLY A 74 9.88 21.96 -1.52
CA GLY A 74 9.47 20.58 -1.26
C GLY A 74 7.98 20.43 -0.97
N ASN A 75 7.41 21.39 -0.23
CA ASN A 75 5.97 21.41 0.06
C ASN A 75 5.14 21.60 -1.22
N ALA A 76 5.55 22.48 -2.13
CA ALA A 76 4.87 22.64 -3.41
C ALA A 76 4.96 21.37 -4.28
N LEU A 77 6.11 20.68 -4.29
CA LEU A 77 6.27 19.38 -4.95
C LEU A 77 5.34 18.34 -4.34
N MET A 78 5.31 18.21 -3.01
CA MET A 78 4.43 17.28 -2.31
C MET A 78 2.95 17.53 -2.66
N ILE A 79 2.49 18.78 -2.57
CA ILE A 79 1.09 19.13 -2.83
C ILE A 79 0.71 18.83 -4.28
N SER A 80 1.58 19.16 -5.23
CA SER A 80 1.37 18.87 -6.64
C SER A 80 1.23 17.37 -6.90
N ARG A 81 2.10 16.56 -6.29
CA ARG A 81 2.19 15.12 -6.59
C ARG A 81 1.20 14.25 -5.82
N LEU A 82 0.93 14.58 -4.56
CA LEU A 82 0.11 13.74 -3.67
C LEU A 82 -1.34 14.22 -3.60
N PHE A 83 -1.60 15.51 -3.81
CA PHE A 83 -2.89 16.13 -3.51
C PHE A 83 -3.50 16.87 -4.71
N ASP A 84 -3.03 16.59 -5.93
CA ASP A 84 -3.49 17.25 -7.17
C ASP A 84 -3.47 18.79 -7.08
N GLY A 85 -2.48 19.35 -6.38
CA GLY A 85 -2.38 20.80 -6.17
C GLY A 85 -3.22 21.36 -5.00
N LYS A 86 -3.98 20.53 -4.27
CA LYS A 86 -4.88 20.97 -3.20
C LYS A 86 -4.16 21.02 -1.84
N SER A 87 -3.72 22.21 -1.47
CA SER A 87 -2.94 22.46 -0.25
C SER A 87 -3.69 22.22 1.07
N ASN A 88 -5.02 22.21 1.06
CA ASN A 88 -5.87 22.07 2.25
C ASN A 88 -6.56 20.70 2.32
N THR A 89 -6.00 19.66 1.71
CA THR A 89 -6.57 18.30 1.76
C THR A 89 -6.63 17.80 3.21
N PRO A 90 -7.83 17.48 3.76
CA PRO A 90 -7.96 17.03 5.14
C PRO A 90 -7.18 15.74 5.43
N ILE A 91 -6.84 15.53 6.70
CA ILE A 91 -6.26 14.26 7.19
C ILE A 91 -7.41 13.31 7.54
N ALA A 92 -7.47 12.18 6.84
CA ALA A 92 -8.45 11.13 7.11
C ALA A 92 -8.03 10.27 8.32
N SER A 93 -8.99 9.72 9.05
CA SER A 93 -8.72 8.89 10.24
C SER A 93 -8.50 7.43 9.88
N GLY A 94 -7.31 6.91 10.20
CA GLY A 94 -6.95 5.49 10.04
C GLY A 94 -7.89 4.51 10.74
N LYS A 95 -8.50 4.91 11.87
CA LYS A 95 -9.49 4.10 12.61
C LYS A 95 -10.70 3.69 11.77
N THR A 96 -11.00 4.47 10.73
CA THR A 96 -12.13 4.22 9.81
C THR A 96 -11.66 3.91 8.39
N GLY A 97 -10.35 3.76 8.15
CA GLY A 97 -9.81 3.68 6.79
C GLY A 97 -10.19 2.41 6.03
N THR A 98 -10.63 1.36 6.73
CA THR A 98 -11.17 0.11 6.17
C THR A 98 -12.70 0.15 5.97
N ALA A 99 -13.38 1.19 6.44
CA ALA A 99 -14.82 1.32 6.27
C ALA A 99 -15.17 1.47 4.78
N LEU A 100 -16.25 0.82 4.33
CA LEU A 100 -16.66 0.82 2.91
C LEU A 100 -16.86 2.23 2.35
N ILE A 101 -17.38 3.15 3.18
CA ILE A 101 -17.57 4.57 2.84
C ILE A 101 -16.26 5.27 2.44
N ASN A 102 -15.13 4.75 2.91
CA ASN A 102 -13.80 5.30 2.69
C ASN A 102 -13.01 4.54 1.61
N SER A 103 -13.65 3.61 0.89
CA SER A 103 -13.02 2.79 -0.14
C SER A 103 -12.35 3.60 -1.26
N GLY A 104 -12.92 4.76 -1.61
CA GLY A 104 -12.41 5.69 -2.62
C GLY A 104 -11.44 6.76 -2.09
N VAL A 105 -11.15 6.80 -0.79
CA VAL A 105 -10.22 7.79 -0.22
C VAL A 105 -8.79 7.36 -0.53
N SER A 106 -8.01 8.25 -1.14
CA SER A 106 -6.60 8.01 -1.46
C SER A 106 -5.78 7.74 -0.19
N ASN A 107 -4.81 6.82 -0.28
CA ASN A 107 -3.97 6.45 0.86
C ASN A 107 -3.20 7.64 1.43
N VAL A 108 -2.73 8.56 0.58
CA VAL A 108 -1.99 9.76 1.00
C VAL A 108 -2.83 10.73 1.82
N ASN A 109 -4.16 10.63 1.80
CA ASN A 109 -5.02 11.45 2.65
C ASN A 109 -4.95 11.03 4.13
N TYR A 110 -4.46 9.82 4.43
CA TYR A 110 -4.25 9.33 5.80
C TYR A 110 -2.87 9.71 6.38
N LEU A 111 -1.99 10.32 5.59
CA LEU A 111 -0.73 10.87 6.09
C LEU A 111 -1.02 11.96 7.13
N ASN A 112 -0.45 11.80 8.32
CA ASN A 112 -0.59 12.78 9.39
C ASN A 112 0.28 14.02 9.13
N SER A 113 0.22 15.02 10.01
CA SER A 113 0.98 16.27 9.83
C SER A 113 2.50 16.04 9.77
N ASP A 114 3.03 15.20 10.66
CA ASP A 114 4.47 14.90 10.73
C ASP A 114 4.94 14.15 9.48
N ASP A 115 4.12 13.20 8.98
CA ASP A 115 4.37 12.47 7.74
C ASP A 115 4.46 13.44 6.56
N ARG A 116 3.53 14.41 6.47
CA ARG A 116 3.48 15.41 5.39
C ARG A 116 4.66 16.38 5.47
N GLU A 117 5.02 16.84 6.65
CA GLU A 117 6.20 17.69 6.85
C GLU A 117 7.48 16.97 6.40
N LEU A 118 7.67 15.73 6.87
CA LEU A 118 8.81 14.91 6.49
C LEU A 118 8.84 14.63 4.98
N LEU A 119 7.70 14.30 4.36
CA LEU A 119 7.62 14.05 2.92
C LEU A 119 7.94 15.31 2.11
N ALA A 120 7.48 16.49 2.53
CA ALA A 120 7.86 17.75 1.90
C ALA A 120 9.39 17.93 1.87
N GLU A 121 10.07 17.62 2.98
CA GLU A 121 11.53 17.66 3.03
C GLU A 121 12.18 16.57 2.16
N MET A 122 11.62 15.35 2.13
CA MET A 122 12.07 14.27 1.24
C MET A 122 11.97 14.67 -0.23
N TYR A 123 10.87 15.31 -0.65
CA TYR A 123 10.71 15.84 -2.01
C TYR A 123 11.74 16.91 -2.33
N GLN A 124 11.99 17.84 -1.41
CA GLN A 124 13.01 18.87 -1.63
C GLN A 124 14.40 18.26 -1.77
N PHE A 125 14.75 17.34 -0.87
CA PHE A 125 16.03 16.66 -0.91
C PHE A 125 16.20 15.82 -2.18
N ALA A 126 15.19 15.04 -2.56
CA ALA A 126 15.19 14.24 -3.79
C ALA A 126 15.37 15.12 -5.03
N ASN A 127 14.59 16.21 -5.15
CA ASN A 127 14.67 17.14 -6.26
C ASN A 127 16.06 17.78 -6.38
N ASN A 128 16.64 18.21 -5.26
CA ASN A 128 17.97 18.82 -5.23
C ASN A 128 19.10 17.83 -5.60
N ASN A 129 18.84 16.52 -5.53
CA ASN A 129 19.81 15.46 -5.80
C ASN A 129 19.55 14.71 -7.11
N GLY A 130 18.64 15.19 -7.95
CA GLY A 130 18.32 14.55 -9.23
C GLY A 130 17.70 13.17 -9.09
N VAL A 131 17.04 12.89 -7.96
CA VAL A 131 16.28 11.66 -7.73
C VAL A 131 14.92 11.76 -8.42
N ASP A 132 14.47 10.69 -9.07
CA ASP A 132 13.10 10.61 -9.59
C ASP A 132 12.12 10.65 -8.41
N LEU A 133 11.26 11.68 -8.39
CA LEU A 133 10.33 11.93 -7.29
C LEU A 133 9.31 10.82 -7.09
N GLN A 134 9.11 9.92 -8.07
CA GLN A 134 8.31 8.70 -7.89
C GLN A 134 8.85 7.78 -6.78
N ASN A 135 10.15 7.83 -6.47
CA ASN A 135 10.69 7.11 -5.33
C ASN A 135 10.12 7.63 -4.00
N VAL A 136 9.91 8.95 -3.89
CA VAL A 136 9.27 9.57 -2.71
C VAL A 136 7.76 9.31 -2.72
N ASP A 137 7.11 9.32 -3.89
CA ASP A 137 5.69 8.94 -4.01
C ASP A 137 5.45 7.51 -3.49
N ALA A 138 6.35 6.57 -3.80
CA ALA A 138 6.25 5.19 -3.33
C ALA A 138 6.30 5.09 -1.80
N ILE A 139 7.19 5.87 -1.14
CA ILE A 139 7.20 5.99 0.33
C ILE A 139 5.87 6.56 0.82
N ALA A 140 5.42 7.66 0.24
CA ALA A 140 4.18 8.33 0.64
C ALA A 140 2.95 7.42 0.54
N GLN A 141 2.84 6.65 -0.54
CA GLN A 141 1.74 5.71 -0.76
C GLN A 141 1.77 4.54 0.23
N THR A 142 2.97 4.02 0.51
CA THR A 142 3.15 2.91 1.45
C THR A 142 2.88 3.36 2.89
N LEU A 143 3.37 4.53 3.28
CA LEU A 143 3.11 5.14 4.58
C LEU A 143 1.63 5.51 4.75
N GLY A 144 1.01 6.10 3.73
CA GLY A 144 -0.43 6.40 3.73
C GLY A 144 -1.28 5.14 3.83
N SER A 145 -0.87 4.04 3.18
CA SER A 145 -1.53 2.73 3.35
C SER A 145 -1.41 2.24 4.79
N TYR A 146 -0.21 2.26 5.38
CA TYR A 146 -0.01 1.92 6.78
C TYR A 146 -0.93 2.72 7.72
N ARG A 147 -1.02 4.05 7.55
CA ARG A 147 -1.92 4.91 8.33
C ARG A 147 -3.39 4.57 8.11
N ARG A 148 -3.80 4.31 6.86
CA ARG A 148 -5.17 3.92 6.49
C ARG A 148 -5.63 2.68 7.25
N PHE A 149 -4.73 1.72 7.48
CA PHE A 149 -5.03 0.52 8.25
C PHE A 149 -4.77 0.67 9.75
N ASP A 150 -5.02 1.87 10.28
CA ASP A 150 -4.88 2.20 11.70
C ASP A 150 -3.46 1.90 12.23
N ASP A 151 -2.46 2.47 11.54
CA ASP A 151 -1.03 2.21 11.78
C ASP A 151 -0.69 0.72 11.67
N GLY A 152 -1.20 0.10 10.61
CA GLY A 152 -1.02 -1.33 10.31
C GLY A 152 -1.76 -2.29 11.24
N ARG A 153 -2.46 -1.83 12.29
CA ARG A 153 -3.20 -2.68 13.24
C ARG A 153 -4.31 -3.49 12.59
N ASN A 154 -4.90 -2.97 11.51
CA ASN A 154 -5.95 -3.63 10.74
C ASN A 154 -5.40 -4.43 9.54
N LEU A 155 -4.09 -4.63 9.46
CA LEU A 155 -3.47 -5.49 8.46
C LEU A 155 -3.09 -6.83 9.07
N TYR A 156 -3.10 -7.83 8.20
CA TYR A 156 -2.86 -9.21 8.57
C TYR A 156 -1.44 -9.60 8.17
N ASN A 157 -0.66 -10.12 9.14
CA ASN A 157 0.68 -10.63 8.88
C ASN A 157 0.59 -11.99 8.17
N PHE A 158 1.15 -12.10 6.97
CA PHE A 158 1.17 -13.35 6.21
C PHE A 158 1.96 -14.46 6.93
N ASN A 159 2.96 -14.09 7.72
CA ASN A 159 3.81 -15.03 8.48
C ASN A 159 3.25 -15.37 9.86
N ASN A 160 1.96 -15.15 10.11
CA ASN A 160 1.34 -15.47 11.40
C ASN A 160 1.06 -16.97 11.62
N GLY A 161 1.48 -17.86 10.72
CA GLY A 161 1.27 -19.31 10.82
C GLY A 161 -0.10 -19.83 10.36
N HIS A 162 -0.97 -18.98 9.77
CA HIS A 162 -2.32 -19.39 9.35
C HIS A 162 -2.50 -19.41 7.82
N ASN A 163 -1.53 -18.94 7.06
CA ASN A 163 -1.56 -19.03 5.60
C ASN A 163 -1.03 -20.40 5.16
N MET A 164 -1.76 -21.10 4.29
CA MET A 164 -1.43 -22.47 3.90
C MET A 164 -1.77 -22.76 2.44
N ASP A 165 -1.12 -23.78 1.86
CA ASP A 165 -1.49 -24.32 0.56
C ASP A 165 -2.71 -25.26 0.64
N THR A 166 -3.19 -25.73 -0.52
CA THR A 166 -4.34 -26.65 -0.61
C THR A 166 -4.17 -27.96 0.16
N ASN A 167 -2.94 -28.33 0.50
CA ASN A 167 -2.63 -29.57 1.20
C ASN A 167 -2.42 -29.33 2.71
N GLY A 168 -2.68 -28.11 3.19
CA GLY A 168 -2.55 -27.71 4.58
C GLY A 168 -1.12 -27.37 4.99
N ASN A 169 -0.15 -27.29 4.06
CA ASN A 169 1.20 -26.88 4.43
C ASN A 169 1.21 -25.38 4.71
N VAL A 170 1.66 -24.99 5.90
CA VAL A 170 1.78 -23.58 6.28
C VAL A 170 2.85 -22.92 5.41
N LEU A 171 2.51 -21.75 4.90
CA LEU A 171 3.33 -20.92 4.04
C LEU A 171 3.85 -19.73 4.84
N SER A 172 5.10 -19.37 4.56
CA SER A 172 5.68 -18.08 4.91
C SER A 172 6.13 -17.37 3.64
N VAL A 173 6.19 -16.04 3.74
CA VAL A 173 6.74 -15.16 2.72
C VAL A 173 8.02 -14.53 3.24
N ASN A 174 9.03 -14.42 2.38
CA ASN A 174 10.26 -13.70 2.67
C ASN A 174 10.56 -12.67 1.59
N PHE A 175 11.28 -11.63 1.99
CA PHE A 175 11.97 -10.74 1.07
C PHE A 175 12.93 -11.51 0.16
N SER A 176 13.26 -10.91 -0.99
CA SER A 176 14.39 -11.38 -1.79
C SER A 176 15.69 -11.32 -0.96
N GLU A 177 16.73 -12.06 -1.36
CA GLU A 177 18.02 -12.02 -0.63
C GLU A 177 18.58 -10.60 -0.51
N LYS A 178 18.46 -9.80 -1.58
CA LYS A 178 18.86 -8.39 -1.62
C LYS A 178 18.08 -7.56 -0.60
N ASP A 179 16.76 -7.70 -0.62
CA ASP A 179 15.86 -6.92 0.22
C ASP A 179 15.96 -7.34 1.69
N SER A 180 16.17 -8.62 1.96
CA SER A 180 16.41 -9.15 3.31
C SER A 180 17.69 -8.57 3.91
N LYS A 181 18.79 -8.50 3.13
CA LYS A 181 20.04 -7.85 3.57
C LYS A 181 19.81 -6.37 3.86
N THR A 182 19.04 -5.68 3.01
CA THR A 182 18.77 -4.25 3.17
C THR A 182 17.87 -3.97 4.38
N ALA A 183 16.77 -4.72 4.54
CA ALA A 183 15.92 -4.65 5.72
C ALA A 183 16.73 -4.90 7.00
N SER A 184 17.62 -5.90 6.98
CA SER A 184 18.52 -6.19 8.10
C SER A 184 19.44 -5.02 8.42
N ARG A 185 20.00 -4.32 7.41
CA ARG A 185 20.84 -3.14 7.65
C ARG A 185 20.06 -1.99 8.25
N ILE A 186 18.83 -1.75 7.80
CA ILE A 186 17.98 -0.69 8.37
C ILE A 186 17.63 -1.02 9.82
N ILE A 187 17.14 -2.23 10.11
CA ILE A 187 16.73 -2.64 11.46
C ILE A 187 17.89 -2.59 12.46
N ASN A 188 19.09 -3.02 12.04
CA ASN A 188 20.25 -3.10 12.92
C ASN A 188 21.12 -1.82 12.88
N GLY A 189 20.81 -0.85 12.02
CA GLY A 189 21.58 0.38 11.88
C GLY A 189 21.21 1.41 12.94
N GLU A 190 22.14 2.29 13.32
CA GLU A 190 21.89 3.30 14.35
C GLU A 190 20.85 4.37 13.95
N ALA A 191 20.75 4.65 12.65
CA ALA A 191 19.85 5.67 12.10
C ALA A 191 18.37 5.39 12.43
N ILE A 192 17.98 4.12 12.53
CA ILE A 192 16.60 3.75 12.85
C ILE A 192 16.16 4.28 14.21
N ASN A 193 17.07 4.60 15.13
CA ASN A 193 16.70 5.06 16.48
C ASN A 193 16.43 6.57 16.57
N THR A 194 16.83 7.33 15.55
CA THR A 194 16.79 8.81 15.57
C THR A 194 16.20 9.39 14.29
N THR A 195 15.71 8.53 13.40
CA THR A 195 15.04 8.95 12.18
C THR A 195 13.68 9.57 12.47
N ARG A 196 13.30 10.58 11.68
CA ARG A 196 11.95 11.15 11.72
C ARG A 196 10.90 10.27 11.03
N ILE A 197 11.32 9.27 10.26
CA ILE A 197 10.39 8.28 9.71
C ILE A 197 9.79 7.49 10.89
N ASP A 198 8.46 7.30 10.88
CA ASP A 198 7.77 6.58 11.95
C ASP A 198 8.37 5.19 12.19
N HIS A 199 8.80 4.95 13.44
CA HIS A 199 9.46 3.70 13.84
C HIS A 199 8.55 2.49 13.75
N GLY A 200 7.24 2.66 13.99
CA GLY A 200 6.24 1.61 13.82
C GLY A 200 6.09 1.24 12.35
N PHE A 201 6.04 2.25 11.47
CA PHE A 201 6.03 2.06 10.02
C PHE A 201 7.27 1.31 9.53
N LEU A 202 8.47 1.68 10.00
CA LEU A 202 9.70 0.97 9.62
C LEU A 202 9.66 -0.50 10.07
N LYS A 203 9.27 -0.78 11.31
CA LYS A 203 9.11 -2.18 11.79
C LYS A 203 8.08 -2.93 10.97
N PHE A 204 6.99 -2.28 10.61
CA PHE A 204 5.91 -2.85 9.80
C PHE A 204 6.40 -3.20 8.39
N ILE A 205 7.02 -2.25 7.68
CA ILE A 205 7.40 -2.45 6.26
C ILE A 205 8.64 -3.32 6.09
N LEU A 206 9.46 -3.47 7.13
CA LEU A 206 10.65 -4.31 7.16
C LEU A 206 10.39 -5.71 7.77
N ASP A 207 9.16 -6.00 8.17
CA ASP A 207 8.72 -7.38 8.43
C ASP A 207 8.26 -7.99 7.10
N PRO A 208 8.87 -9.10 6.63
CA PRO A 208 8.49 -9.71 5.37
C PRO A 208 7.03 -10.16 5.32
N GLY A 209 6.43 -10.52 6.46
CA GLY A 209 5.03 -10.92 6.57
C GLY A 209 4.04 -9.80 6.25
N TYR A 210 4.48 -8.54 6.24
CA TYR A 210 3.73 -7.39 5.76
C TYR A 210 4.36 -6.80 4.49
N GLY A 211 5.63 -6.41 4.58
CA GLY A 211 6.32 -5.62 3.56
C GLY A 211 6.61 -6.37 2.27
N ALA A 212 6.83 -7.68 2.29
CA ALA A 212 7.17 -8.41 1.06
C ALA A 212 6.01 -8.38 0.04
N LEU A 213 4.76 -8.30 0.53
CA LEU A 213 3.56 -8.29 -0.31
C LEU A 213 3.03 -6.88 -0.59
N MET A 214 3.22 -5.96 0.35
CA MET A 214 2.58 -4.63 0.32
C MET A 214 3.51 -3.49 -0.08
N ASN A 215 4.83 -3.66 0.03
CA ASN A 215 5.76 -2.57 -0.16
C ASN A 215 5.91 -2.20 -1.65
N THR A 216 5.71 -0.92 -1.96
CA THR A 216 5.99 -0.36 -3.30
C THR A 216 7.32 0.40 -3.37
N THR A 217 7.98 0.60 -2.23
CA THR A 217 9.25 1.30 -2.10
C THR A 217 10.44 0.36 -2.29
N ASP A 218 11.48 0.80 -3.01
CA ASP A 218 12.79 0.13 -3.00
C ASP A 218 13.43 0.27 -1.61
N LEU A 219 13.73 -0.86 -0.94
CA LEU A 219 14.26 -0.82 0.43
C LEU A 219 15.64 -0.14 0.52
N GLU A 220 16.44 -0.12 -0.55
CA GLU A 220 17.71 0.62 -0.54
C GLU A 220 17.48 2.13 -0.59
N PHE A 221 16.38 2.58 -1.22
CA PHE A 221 15.97 3.98 -1.17
C PHE A 221 15.47 4.35 0.22
N LEU A 222 14.64 3.48 0.81
CA LEU A 222 14.15 3.65 2.17
C LEU A 222 15.31 3.70 3.18
N GLU A 223 16.36 2.88 3.01
CA GLU A 223 17.57 2.91 3.83
C GLU A 223 18.27 4.28 3.78
N GLN A 224 18.46 4.84 2.58
CA GLN A 224 19.09 6.14 2.42
C GLN A 224 18.24 7.27 3.01
N MET A 225 16.91 7.22 2.86
CA MET A 225 16.00 8.19 3.48
C MET A 225 15.95 8.05 5.00
N THR A 226 15.91 6.82 5.52
CA THR A 226 15.98 6.54 6.97
C THR A 226 17.24 7.15 7.55
N THR A 227 18.38 6.94 6.89
CA THR A 227 19.65 7.50 7.32
C THR A 227 19.65 9.01 7.20
N LYS A 228 19.27 9.59 6.05
CA LYS A 228 19.28 11.03 5.79
C LYS A 228 18.48 11.84 6.80
N PHE A 229 17.30 11.34 7.18
CA PHE A 229 16.37 12.01 8.08
C PHE A 229 16.53 11.58 9.54
N SER A 230 17.69 10.99 9.88
CA SER A 230 18.11 10.73 11.26
C SER A 230 19.08 11.77 11.78
N GLU A 231 19.21 11.90 13.10
CA GLU A 231 20.22 12.76 13.73
C GLU A 231 21.66 12.36 13.36
N LYS A 232 21.85 11.09 12.99
CA LYS A 232 23.13 10.54 12.49
C LYS A 232 23.37 10.83 11.00
N GLY A 233 22.33 11.28 10.28
CA GLY A 233 22.26 11.44 8.83
C GLY A 233 22.85 12.71 8.24
N THR A 234 23.46 13.56 9.08
CA THR A 234 23.93 14.90 8.72
C THR A 234 24.94 14.90 7.56
N ASN A 235 25.55 13.76 7.23
CA ASN A 235 26.57 13.64 6.18
C ASN A 235 26.09 13.03 4.84
N ILE A 236 24.83 12.58 4.70
CA ILE A 236 24.34 12.13 3.39
C ILE A 236 24.01 13.37 2.54
N THR A 237 24.93 13.69 1.63
CA THR A 237 24.81 14.81 0.69
C THR A 237 24.49 14.36 -0.73
N LYS A 238 24.59 13.07 -1.03
CA LYS A 238 24.29 12.49 -2.34
C LYS A 238 23.57 11.15 -2.19
N ILE A 239 22.53 10.96 -3.00
CA ILE A 239 21.80 9.70 -3.14
C ILE A 239 22.42 8.90 -4.31
N ASP A 240 22.37 7.57 -4.22
CA ASP A 240 22.82 6.67 -5.29
C ASP A 240 22.13 7.01 -6.62
N GLU A 241 22.93 7.19 -7.69
CA GLU A 241 22.48 7.64 -9.01
C GLU A 241 21.44 6.70 -9.64
N LYS A 242 21.38 5.44 -9.20
CA LYS A 242 20.34 4.50 -9.65
C LYS A 242 18.92 5.00 -9.37
N PHE A 243 18.73 5.90 -8.40
CA PHE A 243 17.43 6.47 -8.05
C PHE A 243 17.05 7.70 -8.89
N SER A 244 17.88 8.12 -9.84
CA SER A 244 17.53 9.13 -10.84
C SER A 244 16.42 8.68 -11.81
N LYS A 245 16.12 7.38 -11.83
CA LYS A 245 15.01 6.78 -12.56
C LYS A 245 14.26 5.81 -11.66
N PHE A 246 12.95 5.99 -11.53
CA PHE A 246 12.13 5.05 -10.78
C PHE A 246 12.09 3.69 -11.48
N SER A 247 12.30 2.64 -10.69
CA SER A 247 12.19 1.26 -11.14
C SER A 247 11.22 0.54 -10.21
N PRO A 248 9.99 0.23 -10.66
CA PRO A 248 9.05 -0.50 -9.83
C PRO A 248 9.63 -1.88 -9.52
N THR A 249 9.71 -2.23 -8.24
CA THR A 249 10.16 -3.57 -7.83
C THR A 249 9.21 -4.61 -8.41
N PRO A 250 9.68 -5.52 -9.30
CA PRO A 250 8.81 -6.56 -9.84
C PRO A 250 8.31 -7.44 -8.69
N ARG A 251 6.99 -7.64 -8.59
CA ARG A 251 6.37 -8.53 -7.58
C ARG A 251 6.86 -9.98 -7.66
N GLU A 252 7.53 -10.36 -8.75
CA GLU A 252 8.08 -11.70 -8.97
C GLU A 252 9.24 -12.07 -8.03
N LYS A 253 9.75 -11.12 -7.21
CA LYS A 253 10.83 -11.36 -6.24
C LYS A 253 10.36 -11.93 -4.90
N ILE A 254 9.07 -12.15 -4.70
CA ILE A 254 8.48 -12.65 -3.45
C ILE A 254 8.72 -14.16 -3.35
N THR A 255 9.35 -14.60 -2.27
CA THR A 255 9.62 -16.04 -2.04
C THR A 255 8.61 -16.62 -1.07
N TYR A 256 7.86 -17.63 -1.52
CA TYR A 256 7.00 -18.43 -0.65
C TYR A 256 7.74 -19.68 -0.22
N THR A 257 7.75 -19.96 1.08
CA THR A 257 8.41 -21.14 1.66
C THR A 257 7.42 -21.93 2.50
N ARG A 258 7.48 -23.26 2.46
CA ARG A 258 6.76 -24.09 3.41
C ARG A 258 7.51 -24.08 4.73
N THR A 259 6.84 -23.79 5.84
CA THR A 259 7.48 -23.74 7.16
C THR A 259 7.81 -25.13 7.73
N GLY A 260 7.27 -26.19 7.11
CA GLY A 260 7.31 -27.56 7.63
C GLY A 260 6.15 -27.87 8.57
N GLU A 261 5.39 -26.87 9.01
CA GLU A 261 4.14 -27.05 9.75
C GLU A 261 3.01 -27.43 8.78
N LYS A 262 2.14 -28.33 9.24
CA LYS A 262 0.96 -28.77 8.51
C LYS A 262 -0.27 -28.64 9.38
N ILE A 263 -1.29 -28.02 8.82
CA ILE A 263 -2.62 -27.91 9.42
C ILE A 263 -3.51 -28.95 8.76
N ASP A 264 -4.20 -29.75 9.58
CA ASP A 264 -5.21 -30.69 9.07
C ASP A 264 -6.41 -29.90 8.55
N ILE A 265 -6.71 -30.10 7.26
CA ILE A 265 -7.90 -29.55 6.61
C ILE A 265 -9.04 -30.52 6.87
N LEU A 266 -10.00 -30.11 7.71
CA LEU A 266 -11.20 -30.89 7.97
C LEU A 266 -12.08 -30.92 6.72
N ASN A 267 -12.55 -32.10 6.34
CA ASN A 267 -13.54 -32.21 5.27
C ASN A 267 -14.97 -31.99 5.83
N ASN A 268 -15.95 -31.86 4.95
CA ASN A 268 -17.34 -31.62 5.36
C ASN A 268 -17.92 -32.77 6.21
N ASP A 269 -17.47 -34.02 6.02
CA ASP A 269 -17.92 -35.16 6.80
C ASP A 269 -17.34 -35.12 8.23
N ASP A 270 -16.08 -34.69 8.38
CA ASP A 270 -15.45 -34.43 9.69
C ASP A 270 -16.20 -33.32 10.42
N ILE A 271 -16.54 -32.23 9.74
CA ILE A 271 -17.32 -31.11 10.30
C ILE A 271 -18.71 -31.60 10.74
N ASN A 272 -19.43 -32.34 9.89
CA ASN A 272 -20.76 -32.87 10.21
C ASN A 272 -20.73 -33.88 11.37
N ASN A 273 -19.67 -34.66 11.49
CA ASN A 273 -19.48 -35.59 12.61
C ASN A 273 -19.14 -34.88 13.92
N ILE A 274 -18.43 -33.74 13.87
CA ILE A 274 -18.18 -32.87 15.03
C ILE A 274 -19.48 -32.20 15.50
N VAL A 275 -20.31 -31.71 14.58
CA VAL A 275 -21.60 -31.05 14.87
C VAL A 275 -22.59 -32.01 15.53
N ASN A 276 -22.54 -33.30 15.19
CA ASN A 276 -23.51 -34.30 15.65
C ASN A 276 -23.09 -35.06 16.93
N LYS A 277 -21.92 -34.78 17.54
CA LYS A 277 -21.45 -35.56 18.69
C LYS A 277 -20.85 -34.70 19.80
N SER A 278 -21.33 -34.95 21.02
CA SER A 278 -20.86 -34.44 22.31
C SER A 278 -19.43 -34.87 22.70
N THR A 279 -18.46 -34.85 21.78
CA THR A 279 -17.09 -35.30 22.03
C THR A 279 -16.06 -34.31 21.48
N LEU A 280 -16.06 -33.08 22.03
CA LEU A 280 -14.93 -32.15 21.92
C LEU A 280 -13.65 -32.70 22.58
N GLU A 281 -13.77 -33.70 23.46
CA GLU A 281 -12.65 -34.30 24.20
C GLU A 281 -11.78 -35.27 23.38
N LYS A 282 -12.28 -35.80 22.25
CA LYS A 282 -11.57 -36.82 21.44
C LYS A 282 -10.84 -36.26 20.22
N ILE A 283 -10.94 -34.96 19.99
CA ILE A 283 -10.35 -34.31 18.81
C ILE A 283 -8.96 -33.78 19.17
N SER A 284 -7.99 -33.93 18.25
CA SER A 284 -6.64 -33.43 18.47
C SER A 284 -6.66 -31.91 18.71
N GLU A 285 -5.71 -31.40 19.49
CA GLU A 285 -5.59 -29.96 19.72
C GLU A 285 -5.46 -29.15 18.41
N ASN A 286 -4.88 -29.77 17.38
CA ASN A 286 -4.79 -29.16 16.05
C ASN A 286 -6.15 -29.03 15.36
N SER A 287 -7.02 -30.04 15.48
CA SER A 287 -8.38 -29.99 14.93
C SER A 287 -9.26 -28.96 15.65
N LYS A 288 -9.08 -28.79 16.97
CA LYS A 288 -9.75 -27.74 17.76
C LYS A 288 -9.37 -26.34 17.28
N LYS A 289 -8.07 -26.11 17.02
CA LYS A 289 -7.57 -24.85 16.43
C LYS A 289 -8.15 -24.59 15.04
N THR A 290 -8.27 -25.62 14.20
CA THR A 290 -8.89 -25.50 12.87
C THR A 290 -10.37 -25.13 12.95
N LEU A 291 -11.12 -25.72 13.89
CA LEU A 291 -12.55 -25.40 14.08
C LEU A 291 -12.75 -23.95 14.54
N ILE A 292 -11.96 -23.48 15.49
CA ILE A 292 -11.98 -22.07 15.94
C ILE A 292 -11.66 -21.13 14.75
N ARG A 293 -10.71 -21.51 13.88
CA ARG A 293 -10.36 -20.75 12.68
C ARG A 293 -11.52 -20.60 11.70
N GLU A 294 -12.20 -21.70 11.33
CA GLU A 294 -13.34 -21.64 10.39
C GLU A 294 -14.51 -20.82 10.94
N LEU A 295 -14.73 -20.87 12.26
CA LEU A 295 -15.76 -20.06 12.94
C LEU A 295 -15.41 -18.57 12.94
N MET A 296 -14.13 -18.20 13.12
CA MET A 296 -13.67 -16.80 13.14
C MET A 296 -13.68 -16.13 11.76
N HIS A 297 -13.54 -16.90 10.67
CA HIS A 297 -13.53 -16.37 9.30
C HIS A 297 -14.91 -16.34 8.62
N GLY A 298 -15.99 -16.64 9.35
CA GLY A 298 -17.36 -16.54 8.83
C GLY A 298 -17.69 -17.54 7.71
N LYS A 299 -16.86 -18.57 7.49
CA LYS A 299 -17.07 -19.63 6.49
C LYS A 299 -18.00 -20.73 7.02
N THR A 300 -19.10 -20.34 7.66
CA THR A 300 -20.12 -21.30 8.08
C THR A 300 -21.31 -21.24 7.15
N ASN A 301 -21.61 -22.38 6.53
CA ASN A 301 -22.86 -22.58 5.80
C ASN A 301 -24.02 -22.46 6.81
N GLU A 302 -25.23 -22.08 6.37
CA GLU A 302 -26.40 -21.80 7.22
C GLU A 302 -26.74 -22.88 8.27
N LYS A 303 -26.25 -24.12 8.12
CA LYS A 303 -26.40 -25.18 9.13
C LYS A 303 -25.49 -25.06 10.37
N THR A 304 -24.34 -24.38 10.28
CA THR A 304 -23.44 -24.17 11.43
C THR A 304 -23.80 -22.94 12.26
N GLN A 305 -24.67 -22.05 11.75
CA GLN A 305 -25.20 -20.90 12.49
C GLN A 305 -26.10 -21.29 13.68
N GLN A 306 -26.52 -22.56 13.79
CA GLN A 306 -27.26 -23.06 14.95
C GLN A 306 -26.39 -23.32 16.17
N ILE A 307 -25.06 -23.31 16.05
CA ILE A 307 -24.18 -23.51 17.19
C ILE A 307 -23.80 -22.14 17.74
N ASN A 308 -24.28 -21.84 18.95
CA ASN A 308 -23.88 -20.64 19.67
C ASN A 308 -22.37 -20.71 19.93
N ILE A 309 -21.58 -19.90 19.20
CA ILE A 309 -20.12 -19.84 19.27
C ILE A 309 -19.65 -19.64 20.73
N PHE A 310 -20.46 -18.98 21.56
CA PHE A 310 -20.22 -18.81 22.99
C PHE A 310 -20.23 -20.12 23.80
N ASP A 311 -21.04 -21.10 23.44
CA ASP A 311 -21.12 -22.39 24.14
C ASP A 311 -19.93 -23.31 23.79
N LEU A 312 -19.40 -23.20 22.56
CA LEU A 312 -18.14 -23.83 22.16
C LEU A 312 -16.94 -23.24 22.92
N LEU A 313 -16.84 -21.91 22.99
CA LEU A 313 -15.73 -21.22 23.65
C LEU A 313 -15.70 -21.41 25.18
N LYS A 314 -16.86 -21.56 25.84
CA LYS A 314 -16.95 -21.91 27.27
C LYS A 314 -16.32 -23.26 27.60
N ASN A 315 -16.32 -24.21 26.68
CA ASN A 315 -15.70 -25.53 26.87
C ASN A 315 -14.18 -25.51 26.62
N PHE A 316 -13.65 -24.51 25.91
CA PHE A 316 -12.21 -24.37 25.67
C PHE A 316 -11.48 -23.57 26.77
N THR A 317 -12.19 -22.82 27.61
CA THR A 317 -11.63 -21.98 28.68
C THR A 317 -11.62 -22.63 30.06
N LYS A 318 -12.11 -23.88 30.20
CA LYS A 318 -11.91 -24.68 31.43
C LYS A 318 -10.59 -25.43 31.37
N LYS A 319 -9.50 -24.74 31.68
CA LYS A 319 -8.31 -25.30 32.33
C LYS A 319 -7.60 -24.22 33.13
#